data_AF-A0A832VJ95-F1
#
_entry.id   AF-A0A832VJ95-F1
#
_cell.length_a   1.000
_cell.length_b   1.000
_cell.length_c   1.000
_cell.angle_alpha   90.00
_cell.angle_beta   90.00
_cell.angle_gamma   90.00
#
_symmetry.space_group_name_H-M   'P 1'
#
loop_
_entity.id
_entity.type
_entity.pdbx_description
1 polymer ?
#
loop_
_entity_poly.entity_id
_entity_poly.type
_entity_poly.pdbx_seq_one_letter_code
_entity_poly.pdbx_strand_id
1 'polypeptide(L)'
;MALDIKPTRSELINLKRRIKQTRSGYNLLKMKRDGLFHEFRTLLSEMISAREELVASYRIAVEAISLASAIEGGLSVKSAAIANSSSPEVEVSRRNIMGVVVPKVVGQHLTTTI
;
A
#
# COMPACT_ATOMS: atom_id res chain seq x y z
N MET A 1 -27.15 -0.46 -28.62
CA MET A 1 -26.58 -0.59 -29.97
C MET A 1 -27.02 -1.93 -30.51
N ALA A 2 -27.91 -1.95 -31.51
CA ALA A 2 -28.37 -3.20 -32.11
C ALA A 2 -27.24 -3.73 -33.01
N LEU A 3 -26.74 -4.93 -32.71
CA LEU A 3 -25.82 -5.62 -33.60
C LEU A 3 -26.63 -6.14 -34.80
N ASP A 4 -26.21 -5.79 -36.00
CA ASP A 4 -26.83 -6.25 -37.25
C ASP A 4 -26.47 -7.74 -37.47
N ILE A 5 -27.29 -8.62 -36.92
CA ILE A 5 -27.07 -10.07 -36.87
C ILE A 5 -28.11 -10.73 -37.76
N LYS A 6 -27.66 -11.54 -38.73
CA LYS A 6 -28.56 -12.30 -39.59
C LYS A 6 -29.39 -13.28 -38.73
N PRO A 7 -30.73 -13.36 -38.91
CA PRO A 7 -31.60 -14.17 -38.07
C PRO A 7 -31.51 -15.66 -38.43
N THR A 8 -30.37 -16.27 -38.13
CA THR A 8 -30.12 -17.71 -38.32
C THR A 8 -30.01 -18.42 -36.97
N ARG A 9 -30.37 -19.71 -36.93
CA ARG A 9 -30.26 -20.52 -35.69
C ARG A 9 -28.83 -20.60 -35.16
N SER A 10 -27.85 -20.65 -36.05
CA SER A 10 -26.42 -20.67 -35.70
C SER A 10 -26.00 -19.41 -34.96
N GLU A 11 -26.41 -18.24 -35.45
CA GLU A 11 -26.14 -16.96 -34.78
C GLU A 11 -26.84 -16.86 -33.42
N LEU A 12 -28.07 -17.36 -33.29
CA LEU A 12 -28.77 -17.41 -32.00
C LEU A 12 -28.02 -18.27 -30.95
N ILE A 13 -27.48 -19.42 -31.35
CA ILE A 13 -26.71 -20.30 -30.46
C ILE A 13 -25.41 -19.61 -30.02
N ASN A 14 -24.70 -18.98 -30.97
CA ASN A 14 -23.48 -18.23 -30.69
C ASN A 14 -23.74 -17.06 -29.74
N LEU A 15 -24.82 -16.29 -29.95
CA LEU A 15 -25.18 -15.19 -29.06
C LEU A 15 -25.52 -15.67 -27.65
N LYS A 16 -26.33 -16.73 -27.53
CA LYS A 16 -26.67 -17.32 -26.22
C LYS A 16 -25.43 -17.80 -25.47
N ARG A 17 -24.49 -18.44 -26.18
CA ARG A 17 -23.19 -18.84 -25.61
C ARG A 17 -22.38 -17.63 -25.15
N ARG A 18 -22.29 -16.59 -25.97
CA ARG A 18 -21.59 -15.34 -25.63
C ARG A 18 -22.20 -14.66 -24.41
N ILE A 19 -23.53 -14.54 -24.34
CA ILE A 19 -24.22 -13.97 -23.18
C ILE A 19 -23.89 -14.77 -21.91
N LYS A 20 -23.92 -16.10 -21.96
CA LYS A 20 -23.57 -16.96 -20.82
C LYS A 20 -22.11 -16.76 -20.39
N GLN A 21 -21.18 -16.73 -21.34
CA GLN A 21 -19.76 -16.48 -21.06
C GLN A 21 -19.53 -15.10 -20.46
N THR A 22 -20.13 -14.04 -21.03
CA THR A 22 -20.00 -12.68 -20.52
C THR A 22 -20.58 -12.54 -19.10
N ARG A 23 -21.73 -13.18 -18.81
CA ARG A 23 -22.30 -13.18 -17.45
C ARG A 23 -21.37 -13.86 -16.45
N SER A 24 -20.75 -14.98 -16.82
CA SER A 24 -19.78 -15.67 -15.96
C SER A 24 -18.50 -14.87 -15.77
N GLY A 25 -17.97 -14.26 -16.84
CA GLY A 25 -16.79 -13.38 -16.77
C GLY A 25 -17.03 -12.13 -15.92
N TYR A 26 -18.21 -11.52 -16.02
CA TYR A 26 -18.61 -10.41 -15.16
C TYR A 26 -18.63 -10.80 -13.68
N ASN A 27 -19.23 -11.96 -13.35
CA ASN A 27 -19.25 -12.44 -11.97
C ASN A 27 -17.84 -12.70 -11.43
N LEU A 28 -16.95 -13.27 -12.24
CA LEU A 28 -15.55 -13.51 -11.86
C LEU A 28 -14.81 -12.18 -11.59
N LEU A 29 -14.98 -11.19 -12.46
CA LEU A 29 -14.37 -9.87 -12.28
C LEU A 29 -14.95 -9.15 -11.05
N LYS A 30 -16.25 -9.31 -10.78
CA LYS A 30 -16.88 -8.78 -9.57
C LYS A 30 -16.25 -9.40 -8.32
N MET A 31 -16.07 -10.72 -8.28
CA MET A 31 -15.41 -11.41 -7.16
C MET A 31 -13.94 -10.96 -6.99
N LYS A 32 -13.18 -10.83 -8.09
CA LYS A 32 -11.81 -10.31 -8.04
C LYS A 32 -11.75 -8.90 -7.47
N ARG A 33 -12.68 -8.03 -7.89
CA ARG A 33 -12.80 -6.67 -7.39
C ARG A 33 -13.10 -6.68 -5.90
N ASP A 34 -14.12 -7.42 -5.48
CA ASP A 34 -14.57 -7.43 -4.09
C ASP A 34 -13.46 -7.97 -3.14
N GLY A 35 -12.70 -8.98 -3.57
CA GLY A 35 -11.52 -9.49 -2.84
C GLY A 35 -10.37 -8.47 -2.75
N LEU A 36 -10.05 -7.79 -3.84
CA LEU A 36 -9.04 -6.72 -3.84
C LEU A 36 -9.45 -5.54 -2.95
N PHE A 37 -10.73 -5.15 -2.98
CA PHE A 37 -11.25 -4.07 -2.13
C PHE A 37 -11.20 -4.42 -0.65
N HIS A 38 -11.40 -5.69 -0.29
CA HIS A 38 -11.28 -6.13 1.09
C HIS A 38 -9.85 -5.95 1.62
N GLU A 39 -8.84 -6.47 0.92
CA GLU A 39 -7.44 -6.29 1.34
C GLU A 39 -7.03 -4.82 1.35
N PHE A 40 -7.46 -4.05 0.35
CA PHE A 40 -7.21 -2.62 0.31
C PHE A 40 -7.78 -1.88 1.52
N ARG A 41 -8.98 -2.24 1.97
CA ARG A 41 -9.60 -1.59 3.13
C ARG A 41 -8.88 -1.92 4.43
N THR A 42 -8.41 -3.15 4.59
CA THR A 42 -7.59 -3.54 5.74
C THR A 42 -6.30 -2.73 5.79
N LEU A 43 -5.59 -2.65 4.66
CA LEU A 43 -4.36 -1.84 4.54
C LEU A 43 -4.60 -0.35 4.80
N LEU A 44 -5.73 0.20 4.34
CA LEU A 44 -6.09 1.59 4.64
C LEU A 44 -6.30 1.83 6.14
N SER A 45 -6.95 0.90 6.85
CA SER A 45 -7.14 1.02 8.29
C SER A 45 -5.80 1.02 9.03
N GLU A 46 -4.93 0.08 8.68
CA GLU A 46 -3.56 0.00 9.24
C GLU A 46 -2.77 1.28 8.96
N MET A 47 -2.86 1.82 7.74
CA MET A 47 -2.16 3.04 7.36
C MET A 47 -2.61 4.26 8.18
N ILE A 48 -3.91 4.39 8.47
CA ILE A 48 -4.44 5.50 9.27
C ILE A 48 -3.88 5.43 10.69
N SER A 49 -3.96 4.26 11.34
CA SER A 49 -3.43 4.05 12.69
C SER A 49 -1.92 4.28 12.75
N ALA A 50 -1.16 3.69 11.82
CA ALA A 50 0.29 3.87 11.75
C ALA A 50 0.69 5.33 11.54
N ARG A 51 -0.09 6.10 10.76
CA ARG A 51 0.15 7.54 10.55
C ARG A 51 -0.08 8.33 11.83
N GLU A 52 -1.10 8.02 12.59
CA GLU A 52 -1.38 8.70 13.87
C GLU A 52 -0.24 8.46 14.87
N GLU A 53 0.22 7.21 15.01
CA GLU A 53 1.37 6.85 15.85
C GLU A 53 2.67 7.53 15.40
N LEU A 54 2.92 7.60 14.09
CA LEU A 54 4.09 8.26 13.54
C LEU A 54 4.08 9.77 13.81
N VAL A 55 2.92 10.43 13.69
CA VAL A 55 2.80 11.86 13.99
C VAL A 55 3.00 12.12 15.49
N ALA A 56 2.46 11.27 16.35
CA ALA A 56 2.63 11.39 17.80
C ALA A 56 4.10 11.24 18.22
N SER A 57 4.77 10.19 17.75
CA SER A 57 6.20 9.96 18.03
C SER A 57 7.09 11.06 17.46
N TYR A 58 6.79 11.54 16.25
CA TYR A 58 7.51 12.66 15.65
C TYR A 58 7.41 13.93 16.49
N ARG A 59 6.21 14.25 17.03
CA ARG A 59 6.03 15.43 17.87
C ARG A 59 6.91 15.38 19.13
N ILE A 60 6.92 14.23 19.80
CA ILE A 60 7.76 14.00 20.98
C ILE A 60 9.25 14.15 20.64
N ALA A 61 9.69 13.57 19.53
CA ALA A 61 11.08 13.66 19.09
C ALA A 61 11.50 15.10 18.76
N VAL A 62 10.63 15.87 18.11
CA VAL A 62 10.89 17.29 17.80
C VAL A 62 10.96 18.14 19.07
N GLU A 63 10.08 17.92 20.04
CA GLU A 63 10.12 18.61 21.33
C GLU A 63 11.45 18.31 22.06
N ALA A 64 11.87 17.03 22.10
CA ALA A 64 13.12 16.61 22.72
C ALA A 64 14.35 17.23 22.05
N ILE A 65 14.42 17.22 20.72
CA ILE A 65 15.52 17.84 19.95
C ILE A 65 15.54 19.36 20.17
N SER A 66 14.38 20.00 20.26
CA SER A 66 14.28 21.44 20.49
C SER A 66 14.82 21.82 21.87
N LEU A 67 14.49 21.03 22.89
CA LEU A 67 14.99 21.22 24.25
C LEU A 67 16.51 20.98 24.32
N ALA A 68 17.02 19.91 23.73
CA ALA A 68 18.45 19.64 23.65
C ALA A 68 19.21 20.76 22.93
N SER A 69 18.64 21.27 21.83
CA SER A 69 19.23 22.38 21.06
C SER A 69 19.25 23.70 21.83
N ALA A 70 18.30 23.92 22.75
CA ALA A 70 18.27 25.08 23.62
C ALA A 70 19.32 25.03 24.74
N ILE A 71 19.69 23.81 25.20
CA ILE A 71 20.67 23.61 26.28
C ILE A 71 22.11 23.52 25.72
N GLU A 72 22.37 22.59 24.81
CA GLU A 72 23.72 22.32 24.26
C GLU A 72 24.10 23.20 23.07
N GLY A 73 23.11 23.88 22.46
CA GLY A 73 23.26 24.60 21.20
C GLY A 73 23.11 23.69 19.97
N GLY A 74 22.55 24.22 18.89
CA GLY A 74 22.19 23.44 17.70
C GLY A 74 23.37 22.80 16.93
N LEU A 75 24.59 23.32 17.09
CA LEU A 75 25.80 22.76 16.45
C LEU A 75 26.26 21.46 17.15
N SER A 76 26.26 21.45 18.49
CA SER A 76 26.63 20.30 19.31
C SER A 76 25.69 19.11 19.05
N VAL A 77 24.38 19.37 19.00
CA VAL A 77 23.36 18.35 18.72
C VAL A 77 23.52 17.74 17.32
N LYS A 78 23.79 18.56 16.29
CA LYS A 78 24.05 18.05 14.94
C LYS A 78 25.32 17.21 14.87
N SER A 79 26.38 17.63 15.56
CA SER A 79 27.63 16.86 15.62
C SER A 79 27.42 15.49 16.27
N ALA A 80 26.65 15.44 17.36
CA ALA A 80 26.30 14.18 18.03
C ALA A 80 25.45 13.27 17.14
N ALA A 81 24.50 13.84 16.37
CA ALA A 81 23.67 13.06 15.45
C ALA A 81 24.49 12.44 14.30
N ILE A 82 25.49 13.15 13.76
CA ILE A 82 26.38 12.65 12.70
C ILE A 82 27.33 11.58 13.24
N ALA A 83 27.73 11.67 14.51
CA ALA A 83 28.60 10.68 15.14
C ALA A 83 27.91 9.32 15.36
N ASN A 84 26.59 9.24 15.18
CA ASN A 84 25.88 7.97 15.29
C ASN A 84 26.19 7.06 14.09
N SER A 85 26.74 5.88 14.36
CA SER A 85 27.25 4.93 13.36
C SER A 85 26.20 3.99 12.78
N SER A 86 24.96 3.98 13.29
CA SER A 86 23.88 3.14 12.78
C SER A 86 23.16 3.82 11.62
N SER A 87 23.51 3.44 10.39
CA SER A 87 22.74 3.85 9.20
C SER A 87 21.50 2.97 9.02
N PRO A 88 20.31 3.54 8.80
CA PRO A 88 19.13 2.74 8.51
C PRO A 88 19.25 2.08 7.13
N GLU A 89 19.02 0.77 7.07
CA GLU A 89 19.00 0.02 5.81
C GLU A 89 17.55 -0.28 5.42
N VAL A 90 17.22 -0.10 4.15
CA VAL A 90 15.86 -0.33 3.64
C VAL A 90 15.92 -1.26 2.44
N GLU A 91 15.26 -2.41 2.56
CA GLU A 91 15.14 -3.40 1.50
C GLU A 91 13.73 -3.35 0.89
N VAL A 92 13.66 -3.27 -0.44
CA VAL A 92 12.39 -3.26 -1.18
C VAL A 92 12.24 -4.57 -1.95
N SER A 93 11.26 -5.37 -1.55
CA SER A 93 10.87 -6.62 -2.19
C SER A 93 9.54 -6.46 -2.94
N ARG A 94 9.17 -7.45 -3.77
CA ARG A 94 7.90 -7.47 -4.51
C ARG A 94 6.97 -8.51 -3.91
N ARG A 95 5.70 -8.15 -3.71
CA ARG A 95 4.61 -9.03 -3.28
C ARG A 95 3.53 -9.05 -4.36
N ASN A 96 2.89 -10.20 -4.58
CA ASN A 96 1.75 -10.32 -5.48
C ASN A 96 0.47 -10.47 -4.67
N ILE A 97 -0.54 -9.63 -4.96
CA ILE A 97 -1.87 -9.70 -4.37
C ILE A 97 -2.87 -9.84 -5.52
N MET A 98 -3.45 -11.03 -5.69
CA MET A 98 -4.50 -11.33 -6.68
C MET A 98 -4.15 -10.89 -8.13
N GLY A 99 -2.87 -10.97 -8.50
CA GLY A 99 -2.35 -10.62 -9.83
C GLY A 99 -1.87 -9.16 -9.96
N VAL A 100 -1.83 -8.40 -8.87
CA VAL A 100 -1.25 -7.07 -8.79
C VAL A 100 0.09 -7.14 -8.05
N VAL A 101 1.14 -6.61 -8.67
CA VAL A 101 2.48 -6.55 -8.06
C VAL A 101 2.56 -5.28 -7.21
N VAL A 102 2.84 -5.45 -5.92
CA VAL A 102 2.92 -4.39 -4.91
C VAL A 102 4.30 -4.43 -4.24
N PRO A 103 4.98 -3.29 -4.01
CA PRO A 103 6.23 -3.27 -3.28
C PRO A 103 6.00 -3.56 -1.79
N LYS A 104 6.91 -4.33 -1.18
CA LYS A 104 6.99 -4.54 0.27
C LYS A 104 8.32 -3.98 0.75
N VAL A 105 8.26 -3.03 1.67
CA VAL A 105 9.43 -2.38 2.25
C VAL A 105 9.71 -2.99 3.62
N VAL A 106 10.96 -3.38 3.87
CA VAL A 106 11.44 -3.86 5.17
C VAL A 106 12.66 -3.02 5.55
N GLY A 107 12.67 -2.45 6.75
CA GLY A 107 13.83 -1.70 7.24
C GLY A 107 14.56 -2.46 8.35
N GLN A 108 15.88 -2.37 8.34
CA GLN A 108 16.78 -2.83 9.41
C GLN A 108 17.42 -1.61 10.07
N HIS A 109 17.74 -1.73 11.37
CA HIS A 109 18.33 -0.63 12.18
C HIS A 109 17.46 0.64 12.27
N LEU A 110 16.13 0.51 12.24
CA LEU A 110 15.20 1.65 12.31
C LEU A 110 15.00 2.21 13.74
N THR A 111 15.30 1.41 14.77
CA THR A 111 15.15 1.82 16.17
C THR A 111 16.50 1.72 16.85
N THR A 112 17.08 2.85 17.21
CA THR A 112 18.19 2.86 18.18
C THR A 112 17.54 3.03 19.55
N THR A 113 17.36 1.92 20.26
CA THR A 113 17.03 1.97 21.69
C THR A 113 18.28 2.47 22.41
N ILE A 114 18.16 3.63 23.05
CA ILE A 114 19.09 4.10 24.08
C ILE A 114 18.61 3.52 25.41
#